data_AF-A0A7C5W1Q4-F1
#
_entry.id   AF-A0A7C5W1Q4-F1
#
_cell.length_a   1.000
_cell.length_b   1.000
_cell.length_c   1.000
_cell.angle_alpha   90.00
_cell.angle_beta   90.00
_cell.angle_gamma   90.00
#
_symmetry.space_group_name_H-M   'P 1'
#
loop_
_entity.id
_entity.type
_entity.pdbx_description
1 polymer ?
#
loop_
_entity_poly.entity_id
_entity_poly.type
_entity_poly.pdbx_seq_one_letter_code
_entity_poly.pdbx_strand_id
1 'polypeptide(L)'
;TGISPGNNESAGKKKSGRVCKGNKYVKQLLCEIANSAIKTGSQFRGYYKGLVIRRGHKKSIIAVGHKILEVIYVILKNKEPYRDPTVNYEEIVVKRNAPRWIASLRRFGYIRERVE
;
A
#
# COMPACT_ATOMS: atom_id res chain seq x y z
N THR A 1 21.11 -10.17 6.85
CA THR A 1 20.45 -10.23 5.53
C THR A 1 19.49 -9.07 5.47
N GLY A 2 19.36 -8.43 4.31
CA GLY A 2 18.46 -7.30 4.09
C GLY A 2 17.10 -7.75 3.56
N ILE A 3 16.34 -6.78 3.06
CA ILE A 3 15.00 -6.99 2.49
C ILE A 3 15.00 -6.92 0.95
N SER A 4 15.91 -6.15 0.36
CA SER A 4 15.94 -5.90 -1.08
C SER A 4 16.68 -7.01 -1.85
N PRO A 5 16.14 -7.46 -3.01
CA PRO A 5 16.83 -8.42 -3.86
C PRO A 5 18.09 -7.80 -4.47
N GLY A 6 19.09 -8.65 -4.76
CA GLY A 6 20.29 -8.20 -5.46
C GLY A 6 20.07 -7.96 -6.95
N ASN A 7 20.82 -7.02 -7.52
CA ASN A 7 20.80 -6.69 -8.95
C ASN A 7 21.92 -7.40 -9.74
N ASN A 8 22.22 -8.66 -9.42
CA ASN A 8 23.31 -9.40 -10.07
C ASN A 8 22.84 -9.99 -11.41
N GLU A 9 23.10 -9.25 -12.48
CA GLU A 9 22.73 -9.56 -13.86
C GLU A 9 23.95 -9.48 -14.79
N SER A 10 24.01 -10.35 -15.79
CA SER A 10 25.04 -10.36 -16.83
C SER A 10 24.41 -10.78 -18.14
N ALA A 11 24.69 -10.06 -19.23
CA ALA A 11 24.14 -10.34 -20.57
C ALA A 11 22.60 -10.58 -20.56
N GLY A 12 21.85 -9.81 -19.77
CA GLY A 12 20.38 -9.94 -19.66
C GLY A 12 19.88 -11.16 -18.86
N LYS A 13 20.78 -11.89 -18.17
CA LYS A 13 20.42 -13.04 -17.33
C LYS A 13 20.63 -12.71 -15.85
N LYS A 14 19.57 -12.83 -15.05
CA LYS A 14 19.64 -12.70 -13.59
C LYS A 14 20.27 -13.93 -12.96
N LYS A 15 21.39 -13.75 -12.27
CA LYS A 15 22.16 -14.84 -11.63
C LYS A 15 21.58 -15.28 -10.28
N SER A 16 20.91 -14.37 -9.55
CA SER A 16 20.36 -14.66 -8.23
C SER A 16 19.16 -13.78 -7.89
N GLY A 17 18.13 -14.38 -7.29
CA GLY A 17 16.99 -13.67 -6.69
C GLY A 17 17.08 -13.57 -5.17
N ARG A 18 18.24 -13.88 -4.57
CA ARG A 18 18.41 -13.80 -3.11
C ARG A 18 18.47 -12.34 -2.66
N VAL A 19 17.98 -12.10 -1.44
CA VAL A 19 18.13 -10.81 -0.76
C VAL A 19 19.60 -10.51 -0.48
N CYS A 20 19.99 -9.25 -0.66
CA CYS A 20 21.34 -8.79 -0.36
C CYS A 20 21.65 -8.83 1.15
N LYS A 21 22.93 -8.63 1.49
CA LYS A 21 23.31 -8.29 2.87
C LYS A 21 22.76 -6.89 3.20
N GLY A 22 22.41 -6.68 4.47
CA GLY A 22 21.78 -5.46 4.96
C GLY A 22 21.50 -5.55 6.45
N ASN A 23 20.96 -4.48 7.02
CA ASN A 23 20.69 -4.37 8.46
C ASN A 23 19.63 -5.41 8.90
N LYS A 24 20.01 -6.27 9.86
CA LYS A 24 19.16 -7.35 10.38
C LYS A 24 17.95 -6.82 11.14
N TYR A 25 18.10 -5.73 11.89
CA TYR A 25 17.03 -5.13 12.69
C TYR A 25 15.95 -4.51 11.78
N VAL A 26 16.37 -3.76 10.76
CA VAL A 26 15.44 -3.19 9.77
C VAL A 26 14.66 -4.28 9.06
N LYS A 27 15.30 -5.39 8.70
CA LYS A 27 14.62 -6.55 8.11
C LYS A 27 13.55 -7.11 9.06
N GLN A 28 13.88 -7.33 10.34
CA GLN A 28 12.93 -7.86 11.31
C GLN A 28 11.73 -6.92 11.48
N LEU A 29 11.99 -5.62 11.65
CA LEU A 29 10.94 -4.61 11.75
C LEU A 29 10.02 -4.60 10.52
N LEU A 30 10.59 -4.59 9.32
CA LEU A 30 9.80 -4.63 8.08
C LEU A 30 8.99 -5.92 7.93
N CYS A 31 9.50 -7.06 8.42
CA CYS A 31 8.72 -8.30 8.44
C CYS A 31 7.51 -8.20 9.38
N GLU A 32 7.67 -7.62 10.57
CA GLU A 32 6.55 -7.42 11.50
C GLU A 32 5.51 -6.42 10.95
N ILE A 33 5.98 -5.32 10.36
CA ILE A 33 5.09 -4.36 9.68
C ILE A 33 4.36 -5.05 8.53
N ALA A 34 5.04 -5.87 7.73
CA ALA A 34 4.42 -6.62 6.65
C ALA A 34 3.36 -7.61 7.16
N ASN A 35 3.64 -8.36 8.23
CA ASN A 35 2.67 -9.28 8.86
C ASN A 35 1.41 -8.56 9.35
N SER A 36 1.55 -7.34 9.86
CA SER A 36 0.43 -6.50 10.25
C SER A 36 -0.31 -5.93 9.03
N ALA A 37 0.42 -5.42 8.05
CA ALA A 37 -0.13 -4.79 6.85
C ALA A 37 -1.02 -5.75 6.04
N ILE A 38 -0.64 -7.04 5.92
CA ILE A 38 -1.43 -8.03 5.17
C ILE A 38 -2.79 -8.35 5.80
N LYS A 39 -2.99 -8.00 7.08
CA LYS A 39 -4.26 -8.18 7.80
C LYS A 39 -5.20 -6.99 7.60
N THR A 40 -4.71 -5.86 7.10
CA THR A 40 -5.48 -4.63 6.86
C THR A 40 -6.05 -4.56 5.44
N GLY A 41 -7.04 -3.69 5.20
CA GLY A 41 -7.59 -3.41 3.88
C GLY A 41 -6.71 -2.49 3.02
N SER A 42 -5.41 -2.76 2.92
CA SER A 42 -4.43 -1.96 2.17
C SER A 42 -3.95 -2.67 0.89
N GLN A 43 -3.24 -1.94 0.02
CA GLN A 43 -2.61 -2.49 -1.19
C GLN A 43 -1.73 -3.72 -0.91
N PHE A 44 -1.12 -3.77 0.28
CA PHE A 44 -0.21 -4.84 0.68
C PHE A 44 -0.92 -6.18 0.85
N ARG A 45 -2.21 -6.17 1.24
CA ARG A 45 -3.01 -7.40 1.34
C ARG A 45 -3.28 -8.01 -0.03
N GLY A 46 -3.61 -7.19 -1.02
CA GLY A 46 -3.79 -7.63 -2.42
C GLY A 46 -2.49 -8.21 -2.98
N TYR A 47 -1.38 -7.49 -2.79
CA TYR A 47 -0.06 -7.93 -3.21
C TYR A 47 0.36 -9.27 -2.57
N TYR A 48 0.14 -9.42 -1.26
CA TYR A 48 0.41 -10.66 -0.54
C TYR A 48 -0.43 -11.83 -1.05
N LYS A 49 -1.75 -11.65 -1.23
CA LYS A 49 -2.65 -12.70 -1.72
C LYS A 49 -2.21 -13.24 -3.09
N GLY A 50 -1.78 -12.37 -4.00
CA GLY A 50 -1.28 -12.79 -5.31
C GLY A 50 0.03 -13.59 -5.26
N LEU A 51 0.90 -13.29 -4.29
CA LEU A 51 2.21 -13.92 -4.14
C LEU A 51 2.18 -15.22 -3.34
N VAL A 52 1.39 -15.26 -2.26
CA VAL A 52 1.40 -16.39 -1.30
C VAL A 52 1.05 -17.71 -1.97
N ILE A 53 0.13 -17.68 -2.93
CA ILE A 53 -0.31 -18.85 -3.71
C ILE A 53 0.88 -19.48 -4.46
N ARG A 54 1.80 -18.66 -4.98
CA ARG A 54 2.89 -19.11 -5.87
C ARG A 54 4.23 -19.30 -5.16
N ARG A 55 4.45 -18.58 -4.07
CA ARG A 55 5.77 -18.46 -3.41
C ARG A 55 5.78 -18.90 -1.94
N GLY A 56 4.61 -19.05 -1.32
CA GLY A 56 4.46 -19.35 0.10
C GLY A 56 4.64 -18.13 1.01
N HIS A 57 4.26 -18.28 2.29
CA HIS A 57 4.17 -17.19 3.26
C HIS A 57 5.49 -16.44 3.48
N LYS A 58 6.57 -17.16 3.86
CA LYS A 58 7.87 -16.55 4.21
C LYS A 58 8.45 -15.67 3.08
N LYS A 59 8.38 -16.13 1.83
CA LYS A 59 8.87 -15.37 0.67
C LYS A 59 7.97 -14.17 0.35
N SER A 60 6.66 -14.32 0.55
CA SER A 60 5.70 -13.26 0.31
C SER A 60 5.82 -12.13 1.32
N ILE A 61 6.07 -12.44 2.60
CA ILE A 61 6.34 -11.42 3.63
C ILE A 61 7.58 -10.59 3.30
N ILE A 62 8.66 -11.22 2.84
CA ILE A 62 9.86 -10.50 2.40
C ILE A 62 9.56 -9.56 1.23
N ALA A 63 8.78 -10.03 0.25
CA ALA A 63 8.38 -9.21 -0.90
C ALA A 63 7.49 -8.03 -0.49
N VAL A 64 6.52 -8.25 0.41
CA VAL A 64 5.68 -7.18 0.98
C VAL A 64 6.54 -6.18 1.76
N GLY A 65 7.48 -6.66 2.58
CA GLY A 65 8.41 -5.79 3.31
C GLY A 65 9.29 -4.96 2.38
N HIS A 66 9.73 -5.51 1.25
CA HIS A 66 10.43 -4.75 0.21
C HIS A 66 9.53 -3.66 -0.39
N LYS A 67 8.27 -3.99 -0.68
CA LYS A 67 7.31 -3.02 -1.22
C LYS A 67 7.01 -1.88 -0.24
N ILE A 68 6.89 -2.20 1.05
CA ILE A 68 6.75 -1.20 2.12
C ILE A 68 7.99 -0.30 2.18
N LEU A 69 9.20 -0.86 2.05
CA LEU A 69 10.42 -0.06 2.03
C LEU A 69 10.46 0.91 0.84
N GLU A 70 10.04 0.49 -0.36
CA GLU A 70 9.91 1.38 -1.52
C GLU A 70 8.94 2.54 -1.22
N VAL A 71 7.80 2.24 -0.60
CA VAL A 71 6.80 3.25 -0.22
C VAL A 71 7.37 4.24 0.80
N ILE A 72 8.05 3.74 1.84
CA ILE A 72 8.72 4.59 2.84
C ILE A 72 9.74 5.51 2.17
N TYR A 73 10.54 4.99 1.24
CA TYR A 73 11.51 5.79 0.50
C TYR A 73 10.85 6.93 -0.27
N VAL A 74 9.75 6.66 -0.98
CA VAL A 74 9.01 7.69 -1.73
C VAL A 74 8.41 8.75 -0.81
N ILE A 75 7.80 8.34 0.30
CA ILE A 75 7.25 9.26 1.33
C ILE A 75 8.35 10.20 1.84
N LEU A 76 9.51 9.64 2.22
CA LEU A 76 10.62 10.44 2.74
C LEU A 76 11.22 11.37 1.67
N LYS A 77 11.33 10.89 0.43
CA LYS A 77 11.90 11.65 -0.68
C LYS A 77 11.02 12.83 -1.09
N ASN A 78 9.72 12.59 -1.24
CA ASN A 78 8.77 13.59 -1.73
C ASN A 78 8.18 14.44 -0.60
N LYS A 79 8.31 14.01 0.66
CA LYS A 79 7.68 14.61 1.84
C LYS A 79 6.16 14.66 1.76
N GLU A 80 5.57 13.71 1.05
CA GLU A 80 4.13 13.58 0.88
C GLU A 80 3.58 12.44 1.74
N PRO A 81 2.36 12.59 2.29
CA PRO A 81 1.74 11.53 3.07
C PRO A 81 1.46 10.31 2.18
N TYR A 82 1.52 9.12 2.79
CA TYR A 82 1.12 7.88 2.13
C TYR A 82 -0.33 7.96 1.62
N ARG A 83 -0.54 7.63 0.35
CA ARG A 83 -1.86 7.38 -0.24
C ARG A 83 -1.91 5.97 -0.78
N ASP A 84 -2.85 5.18 -0.29
CA ASP A 84 -3.06 3.82 -0.77
C ASP A 84 -3.76 3.86 -2.14
N PRO A 85 -3.18 3.27 -3.20
CA PRO A 85 -3.77 3.27 -4.53
C PRO A 85 -5.04 2.42 -4.63
N THR A 86 -5.31 1.56 -3.63
CA THR A 86 -6.53 0.74 -3.57
C THR A 86 -7.68 1.42 -2.83
N VAL A 87 -7.42 2.59 -2.21
CA VAL A 87 -8.41 3.32 -1.41
C VAL A 87 -8.86 4.57 -2.15
N ASN A 88 -10.16 4.68 -2.40
CA ASN A 88 -10.76 5.91 -2.93
C ASN A 88 -11.02 6.90 -1.79
N TYR A 89 -10.06 7.80 -1.57
CA TYR A 89 -10.18 8.82 -0.52
C TYR A 89 -11.27 9.85 -0.81
N GLU A 90 -11.52 10.16 -2.09
CA GLU A 90 -12.56 11.12 -2.49
C GLU A 90 -13.94 10.58 -2.13
N GLU A 91 -14.21 9.31 -2.44
CA GLU A 91 -15.45 8.64 -2.07
C GLU A 91 -15.68 8.66 -0.55
N ILE A 92 -14.63 8.40 0.25
CA ILE A 92 -14.73 8.45 1.73
C ILE A 92 -15.10 9.85 2.21
N VAL A 93 -14.44 10.89 1.67
CA VAL A 93 -14.70 12.28 2.04
C VAL A 93 -16.11 12.71 1.63
N VAL A 94 -16.51 12.39 0.39
CA VAL A 94 -17.84 12.68 -0.13
C VAL A 94 -18.88 11.98 0.71
N LYS A 95 -18.75 10.67 0.96
CA LYS A 95 -19.71 9.91 1.78
C LYS A 95 -19.89 10.50 3.18
N ARG A 96 -18.81 10.98 3.80
CA ARG A 96 -18.87 11.61 5.14
C ARG A 96 -19.58 12.96 5.12
N ASN A 97 -19.33 13.78 4.11
CA ASN A 97 -19.77 15.18 4.09
C ASN A 97 -21.07 15.40 3.29
N ALA A 98 -21.40 14.50 2.37
CA ALA A 98 -22.53 14.63 1.44
C ALA A 98 -23.86 14.92 2.14
N PRO A 99 -24.25 14.25 3.25
CA PRO A 99 -25.51 14.57 3.92
C PRO A 99 -25.58 16.02 4.39
N ARG A 100 -24.48 16.57 4.93
CA ARG A 100 -24.39 17.96 5.37
C ARG A 100 -24.47 18.93 4.19
N TRP A 101 -23.77 18.63 3.10
CA TRP A 101 -23.81 19.45 1.89
C TRP A 101 -25.20 19.44 1.25
N ILE A 102 -25.85 18.28 1.13
CA ILE A 102 -27.21 18.14 0.61
C ILE A 102 -28.19 18.94 1.47
N ALA A 103 -28.11 18.85 2.80
CA ALA A 103 -28.96 19.64 3.69
C ALA A 103 -28.76 21.16 3.50
N SER A 104 -27.50 21.61 3.34
CA SER A 104 -27.20 23.02 3.06
C SER A 104 -27.76 23.46 1.71
N LEU A 105 -27.59 22.65 0.66
CA LEU A 105 -28.07 22.96 -0.69
C LEU A 105 -29.61 22.99 -0.75
N ARG A 106 -30.29 22.11 -0.02
CA ARG A 106 -31.75 22.16 0.17
C ARG A 106 -32.17 23.45 0.88
N ARG A 107 -31.50 23.80 1.99
CA ARG A 107 -31.81 25.00 2.79
C ARG A 107 -31.75 26.30 1.97
N PHE A 108 -30.76 26.42 1.08
CA PHE A 108 -30.61 27.60 0.22
C PHE A 108 -31.33 27.49 -1.12
N GLY A 109 -32.13 26.43 -1.34
CA GLY A 109 -32.95 26.27 -2.54
C GLY A 109 -32.18 25.89 -3.81
N TYR A 110 -30.91 25.49 -3.72
CA TYR A 110 -30.11 25.03 -4.85
C TYR A 110 -30.49 23.64 -5.34
N ILE A 111 -31.08 22.81 -4.45
CA ILE A 111 -31.68 21.52 -4.82
C ILE A 111 -33.19 21.65 -4.60
N ARG A 112 -33.97 21.66 -5.68
CA ARG A 112 -35.43 21.52 -5.65
C ARG A 112 -35.79 20.04 -5.62
N GLU A 113 -36.61 19.62 -4.66
CA GLU A 113 -37.23 18.30 -4.72
C GLU A 113 -38.19 18.27 -5.90
N ARG A 114 -38.09 17.25 -6.76
CA ARG A 114 -39.14 17.00 -7.76
C ARG A 114 -40.39 16.67 -6.96
N VAL A 115 -41.36 17.56 -7.04
CA VAL A 115 -42.73 17.28 -6.58
C VAL A 115 -43.28 16.30 -7.62
N GLU A 116 -43.54 15.06 -7.20
CA GLU A 116 -44.39 14.11 -7.95
C GLU A 116 -45.85 14.59 -7.92
#